data_AF-A0A1I0XRZ7-F1
#
_entry.id   AF-A0A1I0XRZ7-F1
#
_cell.length_a   1.000
_cell.length_b   1.000
_cell.length_c   1.000
_cell.angle_alpha   90.00
_cell.angle_beta   90.00
_cell.angle_gamma   90.00
#
_symmetry.space_group_name_H-M   'P 1'
#
loop_
_entity.id
_entity.type
_entity.pdbx_description
1 polymer ?
#
loop_
_entity_poly.entity_id
_entity_poly.type
_entity_poly.pdbx_seq_one_letter_code
_entity_poly.pdbx_strand_id
1 'polypeptide(L)' 'MYKWIERDSGEVDILTKLDSISVTKENKTKVDYYVFDEFEVHLNRIPPNSKQEWHLHKIIEEVLVVTEGQNE' A
#
# COMPACT_ATOMS: atom_id res chain seq x y z
N MET A 1 -6.55 10.05 13.15
CA MET A 1 -6.95 8.71 13.63
C MET A 1 -7.06 7.83 12.41
N TYR A 2 -6.18 6.84 12.26
CA TYR A 2 -6.20 5.92 11.12
C TYR A 2 -7.31 4.88 11.33
N LYS A 3 -7.96 4.44 10.25
CA LYS A 3 -9.00 3.40 10.30
C LYS A 3 -8.31 2.05 10.09
N TRP A 4 -8.28 1.22 11.14
CA TRP A 4 -7.83 -0.16 11.07
C TRP A 4 -8.92 -1.02 10.44
N ILE A 5 -8.53 -2.00 9.62
CA ILE A 5 -9.47 -2.92 8.99
C ILE A 5 -9.63 -4.14 9.89
N GLU A 6 -10.73 -4.19 10.63
CA GLU A 6 -11.15 -5.36 11.41
C GLU A 6 -11.81 -6.38 10.48
N ARG A 7 -11.51 -7.68 10.67
CA ARG A 7 -12.03 -8.79 9.86
C ARG A 7 -13.04 -9.62 10.66
N ASP A 8 -14.12 -10.07 10.02
CA ASP A 8 -15.08 -11.00 10.62
C ASP A 8 -14.78 -12.45 10.20
N SER A 9 -15.03 -13.40 11.10
CA SER A 9 -14.39 -14.73 11.16
C SER A 9 -14.96 -15.80 10.20
N GLY A 10 -15.69 -15.43 9.15
CA GLY A 10 -16.35 -16.43 8.30
C GLY A 10 -16.71 -16.04 6.86
N GLU A 11 -16.56 -14.78 6.45
CA GLU A 11 -16.92 -14.32 5.10
C GLU A 11 -15.72 -13.70 4.36
N VAL A 12 -15.82 -13.61 3.03
CA VAL A 12 -14.80 -12.96 2.21
C VAL A 12 -14.99 -11.45 2.28
N ASP A 13 -14.04 -10.77 2.89
CA ASP A 13 -14.00 -9.31 2.91
C ASP A 13 -13.59 -8.76 1.53
N ILE A 14 -14.44 -7.93 0.93
CA ILE A 14 -14.11 -7.19 -0.30
C ILE A 14 -13.84 -5.74 0.07
N LEU A 15 -12.59 -5.32 -0.09
CA LEU A 15 -12.17 -3.96 0.17
C LEU A 15 -12.14 -3.14 -1.11
N THR A 16 -12.56 -1.89 -0.99
CA THR A 16 -12.53 -0.92 -2.08
C THR A 16 -11.57 0.21 -1.76
N LYS A 17 -11.31 1.07 -2.73
CA LYS A 17 -10.49 2.25 -2.52
C LYS A 17 -11.02 3.17 -1.40
N LEU A 18 -12.32 3.17 -1.14
CA LEU A 18 -12.93 3.98 -0.07
C LEU A 18 -12.53 3.51 1.34
N ASP A 19 -12.05 2.27 1.45
CA ASP A 19 -11.58 1.67 2.70
C ASP A 19 -10.10 1.97 2.97
N SER A 20 -9.40 2.51 1.97
CA SER A 20 -7.99 2.84 2.07
C SER A 20 -7.73 4.22 2.68
N ILE A 21 -6.53 4.39 3.23
CA ILE A 21 -5.98 5.71 3.53
C ILE A 21 -5.19 6.16 2.30
N SER A 22 -5.71 7.14 1.55
CA SER A 22 -5.04 7.65 0.35
C SER A 22 -4.10 8.81 0.66
N VAL A 23 -2.84 8.70 0.24
CA VAL A 23 -1.80 9.74 0.40
C VAL A 23 -1.14 10.04 -0.94
N THR A 24 -0.85 11.32 -1.20
CA THR A 24 0.07 11.73 -2.28
C THR A 24 1.35 12.26 -1.64
N LYS A 25 2.47 11.61 -1.93
CA LYS A 25 3.80 12.00 -1.43
C LYS A 25 4.35 13.20 -2.22
N GLU A 26 5.40 13.84 -1.70
CA GLU A 26 6.07 14.98 -2.36
C GLU A 26 6.60 14.63 -3.76
N ASN A 27 7.12 13.41 -3.92
CA ASN A 27 7.56 12.86 -5.22
C ASN A 27 6.40 12.50 -6.16
N LYS A 28 5.16 12.87 -5.81
CA LYS A 28 3.91 12.64 -6.54
C LYS A 28 3.47 11.18 -6.61
N THR A 29 4.17 10.27 -5.92
CA THR A 29 3.69 8.89 -5.74
C THR A 29 2.38 8.92 -4.98
N LYS A 30 1.37 8.24 -5.52
CA LYS A 30 0.08 8.05 -4.85
C LYS A 30 0.08 6.66 -4.21
N VAL A 31 -0.28 6.59 -2.94
CA VAL A 31 -0.37 5.34 -2.20
C VAL A 31 -1.75 5.24 -1.59
N ASP A 32 -2.41 4.11 -1.83
CA ASP A 32 -3.62 3.70 -1.12
C ASP A 32 -3.22 2.62 -0.10
N TYR A 33 -3.27 2.93 1.19
CA TYR A 33 -2.88 2.03 2.29
C TYR A 33 -4.09 1.25 2.82
N TYR A 34 -3.94 -0.07 2.92
CA TYR A 34 -4.83 -0.96 3.65
C TYR A 34 -4.04 -1.57 4.81
N VAL A 35 -4.39 -1.19 6.03
CA VAL A 35 -3.61 -1.53 7.24
C VAL A 35 -4.41 -2.52 8.08
N PHE A 36 -3.80 -3.66 8.36
CA PHE A 36 -4.32 -4.74 9.19
C PHE A 36 -3.38 -4.97 10.38
N ASP A 37 -3.82 -5.73 11.36
CA ASP A 37 -3.03 -5.97 12.59
C ASP A 37 -1.70 -6.67 12.32
N GLU A 38 -1.66 -7.59 11.35
CA GLU A 38 -0.47 -8.42 11.07
C GLU A 38 0.32 -7.97 9.84
N PHE A 39 -0.32 -7.27 8.88
CA PHE A 39 0.30 -6.90 7.61
C PHE A 39 -0.34 -5.65 7.01
N GLU A 40 0.29 -5.12 5.97
CA GLU A 40 -0.23 -4.00 5.19
C GLU A 40 -0.23 -4.35 3.70
N VAL A 41 -1.18 -3.77 2.96
CA VAL A 41 -1.20 -3.82 1.49
C VAL A 41 -1.19 -2.39 0.97
N HIS A 42 -0.23 -2.09 0.10
CA HIS A 42 -0.09 -0.76 -0.51
C HIS A 42 -0.34 -0.86 -2.01
N LEU A 43 -1.27 -0.05 -2.52
CA LEU A 43 -1.43 0.13 -3.96
C LEU A 43 -0.73 1.42 -4.39
N ASN A 44 0.49 1.24 -4.91
CA ASN A 44 1.34 2.34 -5.35
C ASN A 44 1.09 2.71 -6.81
N ARG A 45 0.96 4.01 -7.09
CA ARG A 45 1.03 4.57 -8.45
C ARG A 45 2.20 5.55 -8.48
N ILE A 46 3.28 5.10 -9.12
CA ILE A 46 4.56 5.80 -9.19
C ILE A 46 4.64 6.50 -10.55
N PRO A 47 4.70 7.84 -10.60
CA PRO A 47 4.81 8.56 -11.87
C PRO A 47 6.18 8.34 -12.54
N PRO A 48 6.27 8.48 -13.87
CA PRO A 48 7.56 8.40 -14.58
C PRO A 48 8.61 9.35 -13.99
N ASN A 49 9.87 8.91 -13.97
CA ASN A 49 11.02 9.65 -13.43
C ASN A 49 10.94 9.97 -11.92
N SER A 50 10.05 9.33 -11.17
CA SER A 50 10.07 9.38 -9.71
C SER A 50 10.81 8.16 -9.14
N LYS A 51 11.39 8.33 -7.95
CA LYS A 51 12.08 7.27 -7.22
C LYS A 51 11.41 7.09 -5.87
N GLN A 52 11.28 5.85 -5.45
CA GLN A 52 10.97 5.53 -4.06
C GLN A 52 12.24 5.76 -3.24
N GLU A 53 12.10 6.49 -2.14
CA GLU A 53 13.23 6.80 -1.26
C GLU A 53 13.86 5.53 -0.69
N TRP A 54 15.18 5.55 -0.52
CA TRP A 54 15.92 4.43 0.07
C TRP A 54 15.53 4.22 1.53
N HIS A 55 15.20 2.99 1.88
CA HIS A 55 14.92 2.57 3.26
C HIS A 55 15.19 1.06 3.42
N LEU A 56 15.16 0.60 4.68
CA LEU A 56 15.42 -0.79 5.05
C LEU A 56 14.38 -1.25 6.07
N HIS A 57 13.78 -2.41 5.82
CA HIS A 57 12.98 -3.13 6.81
C HIS A 57 13.84 -4.17 7.54
N LYS A 58 13.81 -4.15 8.87
CA LYS A 58 14.56 -5.11 9.72
C LYS A 58 13.70 -6.26 10.24
N ILE A 59 12.39 -6.03 10.32
CA ILE A 59 11.42 -6.92 10.99
C ILE A 59 10.36 -7.39 9.99
N ILE A 60 10.00 -6.53 9.04
CA ILE A 60 8.94 -6.78 8.06
C ILE A 60 9.57 -7.23 6.74
N GLU A 61 8.96 -8.22 6.10
CA GLU A 61 9.23 -8.58 4.71
C GLU A 61 8.34 -7.75 3.79
N GLU A 62 8.91 -7.19 2.73
CA GLU A 62 8.17 -6.48 1.69
C GLU A 62 8.22 -7.26 0.38
N VAL A 63 7.06 -7.56 -0.20
CA VAL A 63 6.93 -8.25 -1.47
C VAL A 63 6.33 -7.28 -2.49
N LEU A 64 7.02 -7.10 -3.61
CA LEU A 64 6.59 -6.22 -4.69
C LEU A 64 5.98 -7.04 -5.83
N VAL A 65 4.75 -6.67 -6.21
CA VAL A 65 4.07 -7.21 -7.40
C VAL A 65 3.80 -6.06 -8.35
N VAL A 66 4.50 -6.05 -9.48
CA VAL A 66 4.28 -5.06 -10.54
C VAL A 66 3.04 -5.47 -11.32
N THR A 67 1.97 -4.69 -11.21
CA THR A 67 0.72 -4.96 -11.93
C THR A 67 0.67 -4.30 -13.30
N GLU A 68 1.36 -3.17 -13.49
CA GLU A 68 1.43 -2.40 -14.73
C GLU A 68 2.78 -1.68 -14.85
N GLY A 69 3.22 -1.43 -16.09
CA GLY A 69 4.48 -0.75 -16.39
C GLY A 69 5.72 -1.63 -16.17
N GLN A 70 6.88 -0.98 -16.06
CA GLN A 70 8.14 -1.63 -15.74
C GLN A 70 8.91 -0.79 -14.71
N ASN A 71 9.62 -1.46 -13.82
CA ASN A 71 10.63 -0.81 -13.00
C ASN A 71 11.93 -0.71 -13.82
N GLU A 72 12.58 0.45 -13.80
CA GLU A 72 13.88 0.69 -14.43
C GLU A 72 14.99 0.84 -13.39
#